data_AF-A0A9E2QKS8-F1
#
_entry.id   AF-A0A9E2QKS8-F1
#
_cell.length_a   1.000
_cell.length_b   1.000
_cell.length_c   1.000
_cell.angle_alpha   90.00
_cell.angle_beta   90.00
_cell.angle_gamma   90.00
#
_symmetry.space_group_name_H-M   'P 1'
#
loop_
_entity.id
_entity.type
_entity.pdbx_description
1 polymer ?
#
loop_
_entity_poly.entity_id
_entity_poly.type
_entity_poly.pdbx_seq_one_letter_code
_entity_poly.pdbx_strand_id
1 'polypeptide(L)'
;MNNSKYNLAVIGGGPAGMMAAGRAGELGSRVILIEKNEYLGVKLLMTGKGRCNITTAEDDLKKTINAYGQNGKFLYPALNNFSNKDAIDFFESRGIKTKTERGKRVFPVSDKAKDIADCLKKYLKKSGVEIKFNSPVKKIITDFDNKKIEKIILEDGEEIIADNFIIATGGKSYPATGSTGDAYKWLEKIGHTVIEPRPALTPIIVKEKIVKKLEGLSLKNVELSLWN
;
A
#
# COMPACT_ATOMS: atom_id res chain seq x y z
N MET A 1 13.91 -9.60 -32.58
CA MET A 1 13.26 -8.32 -32.24
C MET A 1 12.49 -8.54 -30.95
N ASN A 2 12.98 -8.01 -29.82
CA ASN A 2 12.49 -8.35 -28.47
C ASN A 2 11.07 -7.82 -28.24
N ASN A 3 10.09 -8.72 -28.33
CA ASN A 3 8.67 -8.39 -28.42
C ASN A 3 7.96 -8.48 -27.05
N SER A 4 8.40 -7.68 -26.07
CA SER A 4 7.85 -7.79 -24.70
C SER A 4 7.83 -6.50 -23.86
N LYS A 5 7.79 -5.31 -24.48
CA LYS A 5 7.63 -4.04 -23.74
C LYS A 5 6.25 -3.93 -23.07
N TYR A 6 6.20 -3.59 -21.79
CA TYR A 6 4.96 -3.29 -21.07
C TYR A 6 4.60 -1.80 -21.20
N ASN A 7 3.32 -1.46 -21.13
CA ASN A 7 2.92 -0.05 -21.01
C ASN A 7 3.16 0.47 -19.59
N LEU A 8 3.03 -0.40 -18.59
CA LEU A 8 3.23 -0.06 -17.18
C LEU A 8 3.83 -1.25 -16.41
N ALA A 9 4.89 -0.97 -15.65
CA ALA A 9 5.39 -1.86 -14.60
C ALA A 9 5.04 -1.31 -13.21
N VAL A 10 4.40 -2.12 -12.37
CA VAL A 10 4.05 -1.78 -10.99
C VAL A 10 4.89 -2.62 -10.03
N ILE A 11 5.62 -1.97 -9.13
CA ILE A 11 6.56 -2.63 -8.21
C ILE A 11 5.95 -2.67 -6.81
N GLY A 12 5.53 -3.85 -6.36
CA GLY A 12 4.92 -4.11 -5.06
C GLY A 12 3.43 -4.48 -5.17
N GLY A 13 3.08 -5.67 -4.69
CA GLY A 13 1.73 -6.25 -4.68
C GLY A 13 0.92 -5.94 -3.42
N GLY A 14 1.12 -4.77 -2.83
CA GLY A 14 0.27 -4.24 -1.74
C GLY A 14 -1.04 -3.63 -2.28
N PRO A 15 -1.89 -3.06 -1.40
CA PRO A 15 -3.16 -2.45 -1.83
C PRO A 15 -2.98 -1.38 -2.91
N ALA A 16 -1.99 -0.49 -2.76
CA ALA A 16 -1.71 0.56 -3.74
C ALA A 16 -1.33 -0.03 -5.11
N GLY A 17 -0.41 -1.01 -5.15
CA GLY A 17 0.02 -1.62 -6.39
C GLY A 17 -1.08 -2.45 -7.06
N MET A 18 -1.86 -3.21 -6.29
CA MET A 18 -2.99 -3.98 -6.82
C MET A 18 -4.07 -3.07 -7.42
N MET A 19 -4.39 -1.95 -6.77
CA MET A 19 -5.34 -0.96 -7.30
C MET A 19 -4.81 -0.29 -8.57
N ALA A 20 -3.56 0.17 -8.56
CA ALA A 20 -2.93 0.84 -9.70
C ALA A 20 -2.83 -0.07 -10.92
N ALA A 21 -2.29 -1.29 -10.74
CA ALA A 21 -2.14 -2.25 -11.83
C ALA A 21 -3.50 -2.69 -12.38
N GLY A 22 -4.45 -3.00 -11.49
CA GLY A 22 -5.79 -3.43 -11.90
C GLY A 22 -6.54 -2.35 -12.68
N ARG A 23 -6.41 -1.07 -12.27
CA ARG A 23 -7.03 0.04 -12.99
C ARG A 23 -6.39 0.30 -14.34
N ALA A 24 -5.06 0.27 -14.43
CA ALA A 24 -4.38 0.42 -15.71
C ALA A 24 -4.73 -0.71 -16.69
N GLY A 25 -4.81 -1.96 -16.21
CA GLY A 25 -5.25 -3.10 -17.03
C GLY A 25 -6.71 -3.00 -17.46
N GLU A 26 -7.60 -2.55 -16.56
CA GLU A 26 -9.02 -2.29 -16.88
C GLU A 26 -9.19 -1.24 -17.98
N LEU A 27 -8.27 -0.28 -18.05
CA LEU A 27 -8.20 0.74 -19.11
C LEU A 27 -7.48 0.27 -20.39
N GLY A 28 -7.09 -1.01 -20.48
CA GLY A 28 -6.51 -1.62 -21.68
C GLY A 28 -4.99 -1.55 -21.78
N SER A 29 -4.27 -1.13 -20.72
CA SER A 29 -2.80 -1.15 -20.72
C SER A 29 -2.26 -2.57 -20.56
N ARG A 30 -1.15 -2.89 -21.23
CA ARG A 30 -0.35 -4.09 -20.94
C ARG A 30 0.47 -3.87 -19.67
N VAL A 31 0.05 -4.46 -18.56
CA VAL A 31 0.62 -4.23 -17.22
C VAL A 31 1.33 -5.46 -16.69
N ILE A 32 2.51 -5.26 -16.10
CA ILE A 32 3.16 -6.23 -15.22
C ILE A 32 3.20 -5.71 -13.78
N LEU A 33 2.75 -6.52 -12.83
CA LEU A 33 2.89 -6.29 -11.40
C LEU A 33 3.96 -7.24 -10.83
N ILE A 34 4.96 -6.67 -10.16
CA ILE A 34 6.15 -7.37 -9.68
C ILE A 34 6.08 -7.41 -8.15
N GLU A 35 6.02 -8.61 -7.60
CA GLU A 35 5.93 -8.87 -6.17
C GLU A 35 7.15 -9.70 -5.72
N LYS A 36 7.80 -9.26 -4.64
CA LYS A 36 8.97 -9.95 -4.09
C LYS A 36 8.60 -11.23 -3.37
N ASN A 37 7.39 -11.32 -2.83
CA ASN A 37 6.91 -12.46 -2.08
C ASN A 37 6.24 -13.48 -3.02
N GLU A 38 5.93 -14.65 -2.47
CA GLU A 38 5.12 -15.69 -3.12
C GLU A 38 3.63 -15.28 -3.23
N TYR A 39 3.17 -14.36 -2.36
CA TYR A 39 1.78 -13.94 -2.27
C TYR A 39 1.63 -12.42 -2.34
N LEU A 40 0.55 -11.96 -2.98
CA LEU A 40 0.14 -10.55 -2.92
C LEU A 40 -0.45 -10.21 -1.55
N GLY A 41 -0.32 -8.94 -1.14
CA GLY A 41 -1.07 -8.38 -0.02
C GLY A 41 -0.72 -8.97 1.35
N VAL A 42 0.49 -9.51 1.56
CA VAL A 42 0.91 -10.12 2.84
C VAL A 42 0.62 -9.19 4.04
N LYS A 43 1.00 -7.91 3.93
CA LYS A 43 0.72 -6.92 4.97
C LYS A 43 -0.75 -6.54 5.08
N LEU A 44 -1.49 -6.57 3.97
CA LEU A 44 -2.94 -6.30 3.98
C LEU A 44 -3.67 -7.34 4.82
N LEU A 45 -3.27 -8.62 4.72
CA LEU A 45 -3.89 -9.73 5.44
C LEU A 45 -3.84 -9.59 6.97
N MET A 46 -2.84 -8.89 7.53
CA MET A 46 -2.74 -8.69 8.99
C MET A 46 -3.44 -7.42 9.50
N THR A 47 -3.86 -6.51 8.61
CA THR A 47 -4.50 -5.26 9.03
C THR A 47 -5.82 -5.50 9.75
N GLY A 48 -6.17 -4.62 10.69
CA GLY A 48 -7.42 -4.74 11.46
C GLY A 48 -7.53 -6.04 12.26
N LYS A 49 -6.40 -6.63 12.68
CA LYS A 49 -6.30 -7.96 13.32
C LYS A 49 -6.84 -9.09 12.45
N GLY A 50 -6.46 -9.09 11.16
CA GLY A 50 -6.92 -10.12 10.22
C GLY A 50 -8.27 -9.84 9.57
N ARG A 51 -8.93 -8.72 9.92
CA ARG A 51 -10.26 -8.35 9.40
C ARG A 51 -10.21 -7.36 8.24
N CYS A 52 -9.10 -6.66 8.08
CA CYS A 52 -8.89 -5.55 7.16
C CYS A 52 -9.79 -4.34 7.42
N ASN A 53 -9.22 -3.31 8.05
CA ASN A 53 -9.86 -1.99 8.09
C ASN A 53 -9.65 -1.34 6.72
N ILE A 54 -10.66 -1.43 5.84
CA ILE A 54 -10.58 -1.08 4.42
C ILE A 54 -10.33 0.42 4.25
N THR A 55 -11.15 1.22 4.94
CA THR A 55 -11.18 2.68 4.81
C THR A 55 -11.92 3.30 6.01
N THR A 56 -12.18 4.61 5.94
CA THR A 56 -13.02 5.36 6.88
C THR A 56 -14.39 5.68 6.27
N ALA A 57 -15.44 5.71 7.09
CA ALA A 57 -16.77 6.21 6.73
C ALA A 57 -16.93 7.72 7.05
N GLU A 58 -15.83 8.48 7.08
CA GLU A 58 -15.87 9.93 7.25
C GLU A 58 -16.33 10.61 5.95
N ASP A 59 -17.48 11.26 5.99
CA ASP A 59 -18.07 11.99 4.87
C ASP A 59 -17.38 13.33 4.60
N ASP A 60 -16.76 13.92 5.62
CA ASP A 60 -16.06 15.20 5.49
C ASP A 60 -14.63 15.00 5.00
N LEU A 61 -14.40 15.30 3.72
CA LEU A 61 -13.07 15.23 3.09
C LEU A 61 -12.00 16.01 3.86
N LYS A 62 -12.34 17.17 4.43
CA LYS A 62 -11.37 17.97 5.20
C LYS A 62 -10.98 17.26 6.48
N LYS A 63 -11.93 16.61 7.17
CA LYS A 63 -11.62 15.78 8.35
C LYS A 63 -10.75 14.59 8.00
N THR A 64 -11.05 13.90 6.90
CA THR A 64 -10.22 12.80 6.40
C THR A 64 -8.80 13.27 6.12
N ILE A 65 -8.64 14.40 5.42
CA ILE A 65 -7.32 14.97 5.10
C ILE A 65 -6.57 15.39 6.36
N ASN A 66 -7.23 16.05 7.30
CA ASN A 66 -6.61 16.49 8.55
C ASN A 66 -6.12 15.30 9.40
N ALA A 67 -6.75 14.13 9.29
CA ALA A 67 -6.31 12.91 9.98
C ALA A 67 -4.93 12.41 9.52
N TYR A 68 -4.45 12.84 8.34
CA TYR A 68 -3.09 12.55 7.84
C TYR A 68 -2.04 13.58 8.28
N GLY A 69 -2.41 14.51 9.17
CA GLY A 69 -1.50 15.50 9.74
C GLY A 69 -1.04 16.55 8.72
N GLN A 70 0.16 17.09 8.94
CA GLN A 70 0.67 18.26 8.19
C GLN A 70 0.73 18.04 6.67
N ASN A 71 1.05 16.81 6.24
CA ASN A 71 1.16 16.46 4.83
C ASN A 71 -0.16 16.03 4.19
N GLY A 72 -1.27 16.02 4.94
CA GLY A 72 -2.56 15.54 4.46
C GLY A 72 -3.08 16.30 3.23
N LYS A 73 -2.74 17.59 3.08
CA LYS A 73 -3.16 18.41 1.93
C LYS A 73 -2.67 17.84 0.59
N PHE A 74 -1.57 17.08 0.58
CA PHE A 74 -1.10 16.38 -0.62
C PHE A 74 -2.14 15.39 -1.18
N LEU A 75 -3.05 14.88 -0.35
CA LEU A 75 -4.03 13.88 -0.74
C LEU A 75 -5.29 14.46 -1.40
N TYR A 76 -5.46 15.79 -1.44
CA TYR A 76 -6.64 16.41 -2.06
C TYR A 76 -6.91 15.92 -3.48
N PRO A 77 -5.94 15.91 -4.43
CA PRO A 77 -6.20 15.46 -5.79
C PRO A 77 -6.62 13.99 -5.84
N ALA A 78 -5.95 13.13 -5.07
CA ALA A 78 -6.24 11.69 -5.05
C ALA A 78 -7.64 11.41 -4.48
N LEU A 79 -7.98 12.00 -3.32
CA LEU A 79 -9.25 11.76 -2.64
C LEU A 79 -10.45 12.43 -3.31
N ASN A 80 -10.24 13.44 -4.15
CA ASN A 80 -11.30 13.99 -5.01
C ASN A 80 -11.59 13.10 -6.23
N ASN A 81 -10.61 12.33 -6.72
CA ASN A 81 -10.79 11.43 -7.86
C ASN A 81 -11.17 10.00 -7.43
N PHE A 82 -10.78 9.60 -6.22
CA PHE A 82 -11.10 8.31 -5.63
C PHE A 82 -11.18 8.45 -4.11
N SER A 83 -12.39 8.70 -3.63
CA SER A 83 -12.72 8.93 -2.23
C SER A 83 -12.84 7.62 -1.44
N ASN A 84 -13.07 7.74 -0.14
CA ASN A 84 -13.43 6.61 0.71
C ASN A 84 -14.76 5.96 0.33
N LYS A 85 -15.70 6.71 -0.24
CA LYS A 85 -16.97 6.16 -0.76
C LYS A 85 -16.71 5.31 -2.01
N ASP A 86 -15.90 5.82 -2.93
CA ASP A 86 -15.48 5.07 -4.11
C ASP A 86 -14.73 3.78 -3.73
N ALA A 87 -13.94 3.82 -2.66
CA ALA A 87 -13.30 2.62 -2.12
C ALA A 87 -14.32 1.59 -1.60
N ILE A 88 -15.36 2.02 -0.89
CA ILE A 88 -16.45 1.14 -0.44
C ILE A 88 -17.17 0.55 -1.66
N ASP A 89 -17.62 1.41 -2.56
CA ASP A 89 -18.37 1.02 -3.77
C ASP A 89 -17.55 0.08 -4.67
N PHE A 90 -16.24 0.28 -4.77
CA PHE A 90 -15.33 -0.62 -5.48
C PHE A 90 -15.43 -2.07 -4.96
N PHE A 91 -15.47 -2.25 -3.64
CA PHE A 91 -15.58 -3.57 -3.01
C PHE A 91 -17.02 -4.09 -3.05
N GLU A 92 -18.03 -3.26 -2.78
CA GLU A 92 -19.44 -3.68 -2.76
C GLU A 92 -19.93 -4.11 -4.14
N SER A 93 -19.58 -3.36 -5.20
CA SER A 93 -19.84 -3.73 -6.61
C SER A 93 -19.18 -5.04 -7.03
N ARG A 94 -18.21 -5.54 -6.25
CA ARG A 94 -17.51 -6.82 -6.47
C ARG A 94 -17.94 -7.89 -5.46
N GLY A 95 -19.07 -7.68 -4.77
CA GLY A 95 -19.71 -8.65 -3.91
C GLY A 95 -19.19 -8.69 -2.47
N ILE A 96 -18.35 -7.74 -2.07
CA ILE A 96 -17.87 -7.62 -0.68
C ILE A 96 -18.77 -6.63 0.06
N LYS A 97 -19.73 -7.13 0.83
CA LYS A 97 -20.53 -6.27 1.72
C LYS A 97 -19.67 -5.66 2.81
N THR A 98 -19.87 -4.39 3.11
CA THR A 98 -19.13 -3.67 4.16
C THR A 98 -19.99 -3.36 5.38
N LYS A 99 -19.34 -3.12 6.52
CA LYS A 99 -19.96 -2.63 7.76
C LYS A 99 -19.10 -1.54 8.38
N THR A 100 -19.76 -0.55 8.98
CA THR A 100 -19.10 0.53 9.72
C THR A 100 -19.12 0.23 11.22
N GLU A 101 -17.95 0.26 11.85
CA GLU A 101 -17.77 0.10 13.28
C GLU A 101 -17.46 1.45 13.97
N ARG A 102 -17.34 1.43 15.31
CA ARG A 102 -16.95 2.58 16.13
C ARG A 102 -15.71 3.28 15.55
N GLY A 103 -15.76 4.62 15.56
CA GLY A 103 -14.69 5.46 15.01
C GLY A 103 -14.69 5.52 13.49
N LYS A 104 -15.86 5.28 12.85
CA LYS A 104 -16.05 5.30 11.39
C LYS A 104 -15.12 4.34 10.64
N ARG A 105 -14.75 3.22 11.26
CA ARG A 105 -13.88 2.22 10.62
C ARG A 105 -14.70 1.27 9.77
N VAL A 106 -14.27 1.00 8.54
CA VAL A 106 -15.01 0.15 7.61
C VAL A 106 -14.34 -1.22 7.47
N PHE A 107 -15.12 -2.28 7.66
CA PHE A 107 -14.68 -3.67 7.56
C PHE A 107 -15.54 -4.44 6.56
N PRO A 108 -15.05 -5.54 5.97
CA PRO A 108 -15.94 -6.51 5.34
C PRO A 108 -16.88 -7.10 6.41
N VAL A 109 -18.14 -7.36 6.04
CA VAL A 109 -19.12 -8.00 6.95
C VAL A 109 -18.59 -9.34 7.47
N SER A 110 -17.83 -10.06 6.64
CA SER A 110 -17.24 -11.36 6.95
C SER A 110 -16.12 -11.33 7.99
N ASP A 111 -15.60 -10.15 8.35
CA ASP A 111 -14.43 -9.96 9.23
C ASP A 111 -13.16 -10.67 8.72
N LYS A 112 -13.04 -10.93 7.41
CA LYS A 112 -11.88 -11.63 6.82
C LYS A 112 -11.13 -10.74 5.84
N ALA A 113 -9.89 -10.37 6.18
CA ALA A 113 -8.98 -9.68 5.28
C ALA A 113 -8.70 -10.48 3.99
N LYS A 114 -8.79 -11.81 4.07
CA LYS A 114 -8.67 -12.70 2.92
C LYS A 114 -9.69 -12.38 1.82
N ASP A 115 -10.92 -12.01 2.17
CA ASP A 115 -11.95 -11.70 1.19
C ASP A 115 -11.60 -10.43 0.40
N ILE A 116 -11.00 -9.43 1.07
CA ILE A 116 -10.48 -8.21 0.44
C ILE A 116 -9.30 -8.54 -0.48
N ALA A 117 -8.34 -9.32 -0.01
CA ALA A 117 -7.18 -9.73 -0.81
C ALA A 117 -7.61 -10.52 -2.05
N ASP A 118 -8.55 -11.45 -1.91
CA ASP A 118 -9.04 -12.28 -3.01
C ASP A 118 -9.89 -11.46 -4.00
N CYS A 119 -10.65 -10.46 -3.53
CA CYS A 119 -11.32 -9.50 -4.39
C CYS A 119 -10.32 -8.74 -5.27
N LEU A 120 -9.22 -8.23 -4.70
CA LEU A 120 -8.18 -7.53 -5.45
C LEU A 120 -7.44 -8.46 -6.44
N LYS A 121 -7.13 -9.70 -6.05
CA LYS A 121 -6.54 -10.70 -6.96
C LYS A 121 -7.45 -11.01 -8.15
N LYS A 122 -8.76 -11.19 -7.89
CA LYS A 122 -9.76 -11.39 -8.96
C LYS A 122 -9.85 -10.18 -9.88
N TYR A 123 -9.77 -8.97 -9.32
CA TYR A 123 -9.74 -7.73 -10.09
C TYR A 123 -8.53 -7.69 -11.03
N LEU A 124 -7.31 -7.93 -10.52
CA LEU A 124 -6.10 -8.01 -11.35
C LEU A 124 -6.23 -9.01 -12.50
N LYS A 125 -6.73 -10.23 -12.20
CA LYS A 125 -6.95 -11.27 -13.21
C LYS A 125 -7.96 -10.85 -14.28
N LYS A 126 -9.09 -10.25 -13.87
CA LYS A 126 -10.09 -9.73 -14.81
C LYS A 126 -9.54 -8.60 -15.69
N SER A 127 -8.66 -7.78 -15.14
CA SER A 127 -8.00 -6.67 -15.85
C SER A 127 -6.82 -7.10 -16.72
N GLY A 128 -6.54 -8.39 -16.87
CA GLY A 128 -5.45 -8.88 -17.73
C GLY A 128 -4.05 -8.52 -17.24
N VAL A 129 -3.88 -8.23 -15.94
CA VAL A 129 -2.58 -7.89 -15.36
C VAL A 129 -1.71 -9.15 -15.26
N GLU A 130 -0.50 -9.08 -15.81
CA GLU A 130 0.53 -10.10 -15.60
C GLU A 130 1.15 -9.92 -14.22
N ILE A 131 1.31 -11.00 -13.46
CA ILE A 131 1.86 -10.94 -12.11
C ILE A 131 3.12 -11.80 -12.05
N LYS A 132 4.22 -11.21 -11.62
CA LYS A 132 5.50 -11.90 -11.41
C LYS A 132 5.81 -11.96 -9.91
N PHE A 133 5.70 -13.15 -9.34
CA PHE A 133 5.99 -13.43 -7.93
C PHE A 133 7.46 -13.75 -7.71
N ASN A 134 7.89 -13.79 -6.44
CA ASN A 134 9.26 -14.14 -6.04
C ASN A 134 10.31 -13.33 -6.81
N SER A 135 10.00 -12.07 -7.10
CA SER A 135 10.77 -11.23 -8.02
C SER A 135 11.22 -9.93 -7.33
N PRO A 136 12.15 -9.99 -6.36
CA PRO A 136 12.70 -8.79 -5.77
C PRO A 136 13.39 -7.93 -6.83
N VAL A 137 13.08 -6.64 -6.86
CA VAL A 137 13.78 -5.66 -7.69
C VAL A 137 15.11 -5.32 -7.04
N LYS A 138 16.20 -5.36 -7.81
CA LYS A 138 17.55 -5.02 -7.36
C LYS A 138 17.85 -3.53 -7.53
N LYS A 139 17.57 -3.00 -8.72
CA LYS A 139 17.84 -1.60 -9.08
C LYS A 139 16.96 -1.12 -10.24
N ILE A 140 16.84 0.21 -10.32
CA ILE A 140 16.21 0.94 -11.42
C ILE A 140 17.34 1.49 -12.31
N ILE A 141 17.19 1.35 -13.63
CA ILE A 141 18.10 1.95 -14.61
C ILE A 141 17.42 3.18 -15.20
N THR A 142 18.10 4.31 -15.09
CA THR A 142 17.59 5.61 -15.53
C THR A 142 18.50 6.21 -16.57
N ASP A 143 17.89 6.80 -17.58
CA ASP A 143 18.52 7.72 -18.51
C ASP A 143 18.24 9.13 -18.00
N PHE A 144 19.26 9.74 -17.41
CA PHE A 144 19.17 11.05 -16.78
C PHE A 144 19.03 12.19 -17.79
N ASP A 145 19.60 12.04 -18.98
CA ASP A 145 19.55 13.05 -20.03
C ASP A 145 18.10 13.21 -20.54
N ASN A 146 17.41 12.09 -20.72
CA ASN A 146 16.01 12.06 -21.15
C ASN A 146 15.01 12.00 -19.98
N LYS A 147 15.48 12.10 -18.74
CA LYS A 147 14.67 12.05 -17.50
C LYS A 147 13.68 10.88 -17.46
N LYS A 148 14.12 9.69 -17.87
CA LYS A 148 13.27 8.51 -18.01
C LYS A 148 13.84 7.30 -17.27
N ILE A 149 12.95 6.47 -16.72
CA ILE A 149 13.32 5.11 -16.31
C ILE A 149 13.31 4.25 -17.57
N GLU A 150 14.42 3.56 -17.85
CA GLU A 150 14.52 2.68 -19.02
C GLU A 150 14.01 1.27 -18.72
N LYS A 151 14.42 0.74 -17.57
CA LYS A 151 14.12 -0.62 -17.12
C LYS A 151 14.37 -0.78 -15.63
N ILE A 152 13.87 -1.88 -15.09
CA ILE A 152 14.29 -2.38 -13.78
C ILE A 152 15.00 -3.72 -13.93
N ILE A 153 15.91 -4.00 -13.00
CA ILE A 153 16.67 -5.25 -12.94
C ILE A 153 16.23 -5.99 -11.69
N LEU A 154 15.81 -7.24 -11.86
CA LEU A 154 15.47 -8.15 -10.77
C LEU A 154 16.73 -8.77 -10.14
N GLU A 155 16.60 -9.40 -8.97
CA GLU A 155 17.77 -10.01 -8.29
C GLU A 155 18.39 -11.17 -9.07
N ASP A 156 17.60 -11.90 -9.86
CA ASP A 156 18.06 -12.96 -10.76
C ASP A 156 18.72 -12.44 -12.06
N GLY A 157 18.73 -11.12 -12.26
CA GLY A 157 19.30 -10.47 -13.44
C GLY A 157 18.32 -10.23 -14.58
N GLU A 158 17.06 -10.68 -14.47
CA GLU A 158 16.04 -10.41 -15.49
C GLU A 158 15.76 -8.91 -15.60
N GLU A 159 15.56 -8.45 -16.84
CA GLU A 159 15.26 -7.05 -17.13
C GLU A 159 13.78 -6.87 -17.49
N ILE A 160 13.11 -5.95 -16.81
CA ILE A 160 11.74 -5.56 -17.16
C ILE A 160 11.74 -4.16 -17.76
N ILE A 161 11.29 -4.08 -19.02
CA ILE A 161 11.20 -2.83 -19.80
C ILE A 161 9.73 -2.41 -19.89
N ALA A 162 9.45 -1.16 -19.53
CA ALA A 162 8.11 -0.57 -19.61
C ALA A 162 8.16 0.90 -20.05
N ASP A 163 7.04 1.42 -20.57
CA ASP A 163 6.88 2.85 -20.86
C ASP A 163 6.76 3.69 -19.58
N ASN A 164 6.08 3.15 -18.56
CA ASN A 164 5.79 3.82 -17.30
C ASN A 164 6.06 2.89 -16.11
N PHE A 165 6.34 3.48 -14.95
CA PHE A 165 6.64 2.76 -13.71
C PHE A 165 5.88 3.34 -12.53
N ILE A 166 5.29 2.47 -11.69
CA ILE A 166 4.71 2.84 -10.40
C ILE A 166 5.46 2.09 -9.29
N ILE A 167 5.98 2.83 -8.32
CA ILE A 167 6.67 2.28 -7.15
C ILE A 167 5.68 2.22 -5.98
N ALA A 168 5.25 1.01 -5.62
CA ALA A 168 4.24 0.72 -4.60
C ALA A 168 4.75 -0.28 -3.53
N THR A 169 6.04 -0.21 -3.19
CA THR A 169 6.74 -1.16 -2.31
C THR A 169 6.41 -1.06 -0.81
N GLY A 170 5.55 -0.11 -0.43
CA GLY A 170 5.28 0.20 0.97
C GLY A 170 6.45 0.87 1.69
N GLY A 171 6.37 0.91 3.02
CA GLY A 171 7.37 1.55 3.88
C GLY A 171 8.39 0.60 4.49
N LYS A 172 8.76 0.84 5.76
CA LYS A 172 9.78 0.08 6.51
C LYS A 172 9.26 -0.69 7.74
N SER A 173 7.97 -0.57 8.07
CA SER A 173 7.36 -1.28 9.21
C SER A 173 6.99 -2.72 8.83
N TYR A 174 7.02 -3.66 9.78
CA TYR A 174 6.73 -5.08 9.53
C TYR A 174 7.54 -5.67 8.34
N PRO A 175 8.89 -5.63 8.36
CA PRO A 175 9.72 -6.04 7.22
C PRO A 175 9.52 -7.50 6.78
N ALA A 176 9.11 -8.39 7.69
CA ALA A 176 8.73 -9.77 7.38
C ALA A 176 7.55 -9.88 6.37
N THR A 177 6.81 -8.79 6.14
CA THR A 177 5.75 -8.73 5.12
C THR A 177 6.24 -8.27 3.74
N GLY A 178 7.54 -8.01 3.61
CA GLY A 178 8.19 -7.55 2.39
C GLY A 178 8.42 -6.04 2.29
N SER A 179 7.79 -5.23 3.14
CA SER A 179 8.03 -3.77 3.18
C SER A 179 9.31 -3.44 3.95
N THR A 180 10.45 -3.54 3.24
CA THR A 180 11.82 -3.41 3.76
C THR A 180 12.48 -2.05 3.46
N GLY A 181 11.77 -1.16 2.77
CA GLY A 181 12.27 0.17 2.41
C GLY A 181 13.22 0.21 1.21
N ASP A 182 13.17 -0.79 0.32
CA ASP A 182 14.12 -0.88 -0.81
C ASP A 182 14.03 0.33 -1.74
N ALA A 183 12.79 0.79 -2.01
CA ALA A 183 12.54 1.93 -2.88
C ALA A 183 13.20 3.23 -2.41
N TYR A 184 13.40 3.44 -1.10
CA TYR A 184 14.07 4.63 -0.60
C TYR A 184 15.47 4.78 -1.23
N LYS A 185 16.23 3.69 -1.29
CA LYS A 185 17.57 3.68 -1.87
C LYS A 185 17.55 3.91 -3.39
N TRP A 186 16.53 3.42 -4.08
CA TRP A 186 16.39 3.63 -5.52
C TRP A 186 16.02 5.09 -5.82
N LEU A 187 15.07 5.63 -5.05
CA LEU A 187 14.57 7.00 -5.20
C LEU A 187 15.66 8.04 -4.93
N GLU A 188 16.50 7.83 -3.91
CA GLU A 188 17.68 8.68 -3.65
C GLU A 188 18.63 8.70 -4.85
N LYS A 189 18.92 7.53 -5.44
CA LYS A 189 19.85 7.40 -6.57
C LYS A 189 19.34 8.09 -7.84
N ILE A 190 18.03 8.22 -8.01
CA ILE A 190 17.43 8.89 -9.17
C ILE A 190 17.10 10.36 -8.90
N GLY A 191 17.52 10.90 -7.74
CA GLY A 191 17.48 12.34 -7.43
C GLY A 191 16.35 12.79 -6.50
N HIS A 192 15.54 11.88 -5.94
CA HIS A 192 14.55 12.26 -4.93
C HIS A 192 15.19 12.45 -3.56
N THR A 193 14.68 13.42 -2.79
CA THR A 193 14.98 13.51 -1.35
C THR A 193 14.10 12.52 -0.59
N VAL A 194 14.71 11.62 0.17
CA VAL A 194 14.00 10.73 1.10
C VAL A 194 14.09 11.31 2.51
N ILE A 195 12.94 11.63 3.09
CA ILE A 195 12.84 12.01 4.50
C ILE A 195 13.08 10.75 5.35
N GLU A 196 13.95 10.85 6.35
CA GLU A 196 14.30 9.73 7.23
C GLU A 196 13.05 9.08 7.85
N PRO A 197 12.77 7.80 7.56
CA PRO A 197 11.59 7.12 8.10
C PRO A 197 11.68 6.94 9.61
N ARG A 198 10.65 7.38 10.33
CA ARG A 198 10.52 7.20 11.79
C ARG A 198 9.38 6.24 12.14
N PRO A 199 9.49 5.48 13.25
CA PRO A 199 8.38 4.69 13.75
C PRO A 199 7.16 5.56 14.05
N ALA A 200 5.99 5.11 13.63
CA ALA A 200 4.70 5.73 13.94
C ALA A 200 3.69 4.63 14.27
N LEU A 201 2.71 4.93 15.12
CA LEU A 201 1.71 3.96 15.62
C LEU A 201 2.36 2.73 16.28
N THR A 202 3.44 2.95 17.03
CA THR A 202 4.17 1.92 17.79
C THR A 202 3.84 2.01 19.29
N PRO A 203 3.91 0.90 20.04
CA PRO A 203 3.90 0.96 21.50
C PRO A 203 4.99 1.88 22.05
N ILE A 204 4.70 2.55 23.16
CA ILE A 204 5.67 3.35 23.92
C ILE A 204 6.32 2.43 24.96
N ILE A 205 7.65 2.40 24.99
CA ILE A 205 8.41 1.69 26.01
C ILE A 205 8.63 2.65 27.18
N VAL A 206 8.22 2.25 28.37
CA VAL A 206 8.35 3.04 29.60
C VAL A 206 9.33 2.38 30.57
N LYS A 207 9.96 3.18 31.44
CA LYS A 207 10.97 2.67 32.40
C LYS A 207 10.33 2.16 33.69
N GLU A 208 9.14 2.63 33.99
CA GLU A 208 8.42 2.44 35.23
C GLU A 208 7.95 0.99 35.38
N LYS A 209 8.34 0.32 36.46
CA LYS A 209 7.98 -1.09 36.69
C LYS A 209 6.50 -1.31 36.97
N ILE A 210 5.74 -0.27 37.32
CA ILE A 210 4.32 -0.38 37.66
C ILE A 210 3.49 -0.88 36.49
N VAL A 211 3.86 -0.56 35.25
CA VAL A 211 3.08 -1.00 34.07
C VAL A 211 3.04 -2.51 33.92
N LYS A 212 4.05 -3.23 34.42
CA LYS A 212 4.05 -4.70 34.44
C LYS A 212 2.96 -5.26 35.36
N LYS A 213 2.65 -4.56 36.45
CA LYS A 213 1.54 -4.95 37.35
C LYS A 213 0.17 -4.64 36.75
N LEU A 214 0.12 -3.78 35.73
CA LEU A 214 -1.10 -3.34 35.04
C LEU A 214 -1.27 -4.03 33.68
N GLU A 215 -0.53 -5.10 33.41
CA GLU A 215 -0.61 -5.83 32.14
C GLU A 215 -2.03 -6.33 31.87
N GLY A 216 -2.51 -6.12 30.64
CA GLY A 216 -3.87 -6.47 30.22
C GLY A 216 -4.94 -5.44 30.59
N LEU A 217 -4.66 -4.48 31.47
CA LEU A 217 -5.61 -3.42 31.79
C LEU A 217 -5.82 -2.50 30.58
N SER A 218 -7.08 -2.37 30.15
CA SER A 218 -7.49 -1.47 29.07
C SER A 218 -8.27 -0.29 29.64
N LEU A 219 -7.65 0.89 29.66
CA LEU A 219 -8.31 2.13 30.02
C LEU A 219 -9.11 2.67 28.83
N LYS A 220 -10.36 3.07 29.08
CA LYS A 220 -11.25 3.65 28.06
C LYS A 220 -11.44 5.14 28.33
N ASN A 221 -11.54 5.93 27.26
CA ASN A 221 -11.81 7.37 27.32
C ASN A 221 -10.78 8.16 28.14
N VAL A 222 -9.49 7.85 27.96
CA VAL A 222 -8.37 8.55 28.58
C VAL A 222 -7.63 9.42 27.56
N GLU A 223 -7.02 10.49 28.04
CA GLU A 223 -6.05 11.28 27.28
C GLU A 223 -4.64 10.87 27.68
N LEU A 224 -3.74 10.83 26.68
CA LEU A 224 -2.31 10.70 26.91
C LEU A 224 -1.64 11.95 26.37
N SER A 225 -1.02 12.72 27.25
CA SER A 225 -0.31 13.95 26.91
C SER A 225 1.20 13.72 27.13
N LEU A 226 2.01 14.14 26.16
CA LEU A 226 3.47 14.14 26.28
C LEU A 226 3.92 15.56 26.64
N TRP A 227 4.60 15.68 27.78
CA TRP A 227 5.16 16.95 28.25
C TRP A 227 6.66 16.95 27.93
N ASN A 228 7.15 18.07 27.38
CA ASN A 228 8.57 18.32 27.18
C ASN A 228 9.11 19.16 28.34
#